data_AF-B3H4M0-F1
#
_entry.id   AF-B3H4M0-F1
#
_cell.length_a   1.000
_cell.length_b   1.000
_cell.length_c   1.000
_cell.angle_alpha   90.00
_cell.angle_beta   90.00
_cell.angle_gamma   90.00
#
_symmetry.space_group_name_H-M   'P 1'
#
loop_
_entity.id
_entity.type
_entity.pdbx_description
1 polymer ?
#
loop_
_entity_poly.entity_id
_entity_poly.type
_entity_poly.pdbx_seq_one_letter_code
_entity_poly.pdbx_strand_id
1 'polypeptide(L)'
;MIDYFDRYKLPSWAMFEMGTAPVYWKTMNGLPPTSGEKLKLFYNPAASKLTLNEDYGVAFNGGFNQPIMCGGEPRAMLKKDRGKADSPIYTMQICIPKHAVNLIFSFTNGVDWDGPYRLQFQVPKRWQNKPIEFFNEGLANELSQDGACERAIFPDSNVVPTRCTMIANLTVEGGDRCNLDLVPGCMDTNSEHFNPYANVDDGSCPLELSDSDE
;
A
#
# COMPACT_ATOMS: atom_id res chain seq x y z
N MET A 1 -3.66 -10.79 -34.75
CA MET A 1 -3.06 -9.59 -34.11
C MET A 1 -3.15 -9.83 -32.62
N ILE A 2 -2.01 -9.96 -31.95
CA ILE A 2 -1.87 -10.61 -30.64
C ILE A 2 -2.26 -9.60 -29.54
N ASP A 3 -3.38 -9.81 -28.85
CA ASP A 3 -3.72 -9.07 -27.62
C ASP A 3 -3.26 -9.92 -26.42
N TYR A 4 -1.95 -9.92 -26.16
CA TYR A 4 -1.30 -10.66 -25.07
C TYR A 4 -1.23 -9.82 -23.79
N PHE A 5 -2.33 -9.18 -23.38
CA PHE A 5 -2.43 -8.67 -22.01
C PHE A 5 -3.17 -9.70 -21.17
N ASP A 6 -2.46 -10.79 -20.87
CA ASP A 6 -2.93 -11.80 -19.94
C ASP A 6 -3.30 -11.12 -18.61
N ARG A 7 -4.50 -11.43 -18.11
CA ARG A 7 -4.99 -10.88 -16.85
C ARG A 7 -3.97 -11.17 -15.76
N TYR A 8 -3.56 -10.16 -15.00
CA TYR A 8 -2.72 -10.42 -13.85
C TYR A 8 -3.53 -11.19 -12.81
N LYS A 9 -3.32 -12.50 -12.75
CA LYS A 9 -3.97 -13.37 -11.77
C LYS A 9 -3.41 -13.06 -10.40
N LEU A 10 -4.27 -12.76 -9.44
CA LEU A 10 -3.87 -12.48 -8.06
C LEU A 10 -3.02 -13.66 -7.52
N PRO A 11 -1.73 -13.45 -7.20
CA PRO A 11 -0.91 -14.47 -6.58
C PRO A 11 -1.33 -14.70 -5.13
N SER A 12 -0.85 -15.77 -4.50
CA SER A 12 -0.99 -15.92 -3.05
C SER A 12 -0.14 -14.88 -2.33
N TRP A 13 -0.52 -14.53 -1.09
CA TRP A 13 0.28 -13.63 -0.26
C TRP A 13 1.72 -14.16 -0.08
N ALA A 14 1.89 -15.46 0.14
CA ALA A 14 3.21 -16.07 0.31
C ALA A 14 4.11 -15.90 -0.93
N MET A 15 3.56 -16.04 -2.14
CA MET A 15 4.33 -15.82 -3.37
C MET A 15 4.81 -14.37 -3.49
N PHE A 16 3.94 -13.42 -3.15
CA PHE A 16 4.29 -12.00 -3.13
C PHE A 16 5.35 -11.70 -2.07
N GLU A 17 5.16 -12.23 -0.86
CA GLU A 17 6.04 -12.00 0.28
C GLU A 17 7.45 -12.56 0.05
N MET A 18 7.55 -13.74 -0.55
CA MET A 18 8.82 -14.39 -0.89
C MET A 18 9.51 -13.78 -2.13
N GLY A 19 8.98 -12.71 -2.71
CA GLY A 19 9.58 -12.07 -3.88
C GLY A 19 9.49 -12.91 -5.16
N THR A 20 8.51 -13.81 -5.26
CA THR A 20 8.26 -14.59 -6.49
C THR A 20 7.17 -13.99 -7.36
N ALA A 21 6.37 -13.08 -6.81
CA ALA A 21 5.37 -12.31 -7.54
C ALA A 21 5.51 -10.82 -7.21
N PRO A 22 5.68 -9.94 -8.21
CA PRO A 22 5.95 -8.53 -7.98
C PRO A 22 4.76 -7.73 -7.50
N VAL A 23 3.54 -8.17 -7.78
CA VAL A 23 2.32 -7.41 -7.50
C VAL A 23 1.35 -8.23 -6.67
N TYR A 24 0.76 -7.60 -5.67
CA TYR A 24 -0.37 -8.14 -4.92
C TYR A 24 -1.41 -7.04 -4.74
N TRP A 25 -2.68 -7.41 -4.63
CA TRP A 25 -3.73 -6.44 -4.31
C TRP A 25 -4.73 -7.05 -3.34
N LYS A 26 -5.37 -6.19 -2.55
CA LYS A 26 -6.48 -6.57 -1.68
C LYS A 26 -7.60 -5.54 -1.73
N THR A 27 -8.82 -6.02 -1.65
CA THR A 27 -10.03 -5.21 -1.47
C THR A 27 -10.44 -5.21 0.01
N MET A 28 -11.35 -4.31 0.39
CA MET A 28 -11.86 -4.25 1.77
C MET A 28 -12.65 -5.49 2.19
N ASN A 29 -13.29 -6.16 1.23
CA ASN A 29 -14.16 -7.32 1.44
C ASN A 29 -13.47 -8.66 1.09
N GLY A 30 -12.22 -8.64 0.60
CA GLY A 30 -11.52 -9.83 0.13
C GLY A 30 -12.06 -10.44 -1.16
N LEU A 31 -13.04 -9.78 -1.81
CA LEU A 31 -13.60 -10.20 -3.10
C LEU A 31 -12.83 -9.59 -4.27
N PRO A 32 -13.02 -10.07 -5.51
CA PRO A 32 -12.44 -9.44 -6.69
C PRO A 32 -12.84 -7.95 -6.79
N PRO A 33 -11.95 -7.08 -7.29
CA PRO A 33 -12.17 -5.65 -7.30
C PRO A 33 -13.35 -5.28 -8.20
N THR A 34 -14.28 -4.50 -7.65
CA THR A 34 -15.47 -4.03 -8.37
C THR A 34 -15.37 -2.52 -8.61
N SER A 35 -15.84 -2.05 -9.76
CA SER A 35 -15.87 -0.61 -10.06
C SER A 35 -16.62 0.18 -8.99
N GLY A 36 -16.05 1.28 -8.51
CA GLY A 36 -16.59 2.08 -7.40
C GLY A 36 -16.10 1.67 -6.01
N GLU A 37 -15.31 0.60 -5.87
CA GLU A 37 -14.71 0.20 -4.60
C GLU A 37 -13.28 0.74 -4.42
N LYS A 38 -12.69 0.49 -3.25
CA LYS A 38 -11.29 0.77 -2.96
C LYS A 38 -10.48 -0.53 -2.99
N LEU A 39 -9.27 -0.46 -3.53
CA LEU A 39 -8.28 -1.52 -3.43
C LEU A 39 -6.95 -0.94 -2.95
N LYS A 40 -6.17 -1.77 -2.27
CA LYS A 40 -4.77 -1.50 -1.94
C LYS A 40 -3.89 -2.37 -2.81
N LEU A 41 -2.99 -1.73 -3.54
CA LEU A 41 -1.98 -2.36 -4.38
C LEU A 41 -0.65 -2.41 -3.62
N PHE A 42 0.06 -3.52 -3.79
CA PHE A 42 1.36 -3.79 -3.21
C PHE A 42 2.34 -4.14 -4.30
N TYR A 43 3.56 -3.67 -4.14
CA TYR A 43 4.67 -3.95 -5.02
C TYR A 43 5.87 -4.45 -4.23
N ASN A 44 6.46 -5.56 -4.68
CA ASN A 44 7.69 -6.12 -4.10
C ASN A 44 8.81 -6.01 -5.15
N PRO A 45 9.75 -5.07 -5.00
CA PRO A 45 10.85 -4.89 -5.95
C PRO A 45 11.80 -6.09 -5.98
N ALA A 46 11.82 -6.93 -4.93
CA ALA A 46 12.67 -8.13 -4.91
C ALA A 46 12.26 -9.17 -5.97
N ALA A 47 11.00 -9.12 -6.41
CA ALA A 47 10.50 -9.98 -7.49
C ALA A 47 10.70 -9.38 -8.88
N SER A 48 11.20 -8.14 -8.97
CA SER A 48 11.50 -7.48 -10.23
C SER A 48 13.00 -7.21 -10.34
N LYS A 49 13.43 -6.74 -11.51
CA LYS A 49 14.82 -6.32 -11.74
C LYS A 49 15.00 -4.80 -11.57
N LEU A 50 14.02 -4.11 -10.99
CA LEU A 50 14.14 -2.67 -10.75
C LEU A 50 15.10 -2.39 -9.61
N THR A 51 16.10 -1.56 -9.88
CA THR A 51 16.91 -0.93 -8.85
C THR A 51 16.12 0.21 -8.20
N LEU A 52 16.17 0.32 -6.88
CA LEU A 52 15.42 1.35 -6.16
C LEU A 52 16.02 2.73 -6.38
N ASN A 53 15.16 3.73 -6.61
CA ASN A 53 15.55 5.14 -6.62
C ASN A 53 15.82 5.61 -5.17
N GLU A 54 16.86 6.43 -4.96
CA GLU A 54 17.24 6.89 -3.62
C GLU A 54 16.25 7.90 -3.01
N ASP A 55 15.60 8.71 -3.83
CA ASP A 55 14.69 9.78 -3.38
C ASP A 55 13.28 9.26 -3.07
N TYR A 56 12.73 8.43 -3.96
CA TYR A 56 11.33 7.97 -3.87
C TYR A 56 11.16 6.44 -3.93
N GLY A 57 12.24 5.68 -4.11
CA GLY A 57 12.19 4.22 -4.22
C GLY A 57 11.54 3.75 -5.53
N VAL A 58 10.21 3.65 -5.52
CA VAL A 58 9.41 3.17 -6.66
C VAL A 58 8.23 4.11 -6.89
N ALA A 59 7.99 4.46 -8.14
CA ALA A 59 6.82 5.19 -8.58
C ALA A 59 5.86 4.28 -9.37
N PHE A 60 4.57 4.54 -9.22
CA PHE A 60 3.48 3.91 -9.95
C PHE A 60 3.04 4.79 -11.12
N ASN A 61 2.78 4.19 -12.27
CA ASN A 61 2.13 4.86 -13.40
C ASN A 61 1.02 3.95 -13.96
N GLY A 62 -0.21 4.44 -14.04
CA GLY A 62 -1.29 3.66 -14.65
C GLY A 62 -2.57 4.44 -14.88
N GLY A 63 -3.39 3.93 -15.80
CA GLY A 63 -4.66 4.55 -16.19
C GLY A 63 -5.82 3.56 -16.13
N PHE A 64 -7.02 4.12 -16.01
CA PHE A 64 -8.27 3.37 -16.06
C PHE A 64 -8.73 3.27 -17.52
N ASN A 65 -9.10 2.08 -17.97
CA ASN A 65 -9.53 1.74 -19.34
C ASN A 65 -8.50 2.03 -20.45
N GLN A 66 -7.45 2.79 -20.14
CA GLN A 66 -6.37 3.24 -21.02
C GLN A 66 -5.04 3.23 -20.25
N PRO A 67 -3.89 3.12 -20.93
CA PRO A 67 -2.59 2.96 -20.27
C PRO A 67 -2.03 4.21 -19.59
N ILE A 68 -2.51 5.42 -19.94
CA ILE A 68 -1.92 6.68 -19.47
C ILE A 68 -2.77 7.29 -18.35
N MET A 69 -2.09 7.66 -17.27
CA MET A 69 -2.61 8.37 -16.11
C MET A 69 -3.36 9.65 -16.47
N CYS A 70 -4.09 10.18 -15.49
CA CYS A 70 -4.40 11.59 -15.44
C CYS A 70 -3.14 12.47 -15.35
N GLY A 71 -2.62 12.90 -16.50
CA GLY A 71 -1.48 13.83 -16.57
C GLY A 71 -0.11 13.18 -16.75
N GLY A 72 -0.01 11.85 -16.88
CA GLY A 72 1.20 11.16 -17.36
C GLY A 72 2.40 11.05 -16.41
N GLU A 73 2.42 11.75 -15.27
CA GLU A 73 3.55 11.70 -14.33
C GLU A 73 3.47 10.54 -13.33
N PRO A 74 4.52 9.73 -13.15
CA PRO A 74 4.57 8.68 -12.14
C PRO A 74 4.38 9.22 -10.71
N ARG A 75 3.62 8.51 -9.88
CA ARG A 75 3.37 8.85 -8.47
C ARG A 75 4.24 8.00 -7.56
N ALA A 76 5.03 8.63 -6.69
CA ALA A 76 5.81 7.92 -5.67
C ALA A 76 4.90 7.04 -4.81
N MET A 77 5.29 5.77 -4.64
CA MET A 77 4.57 4.84 -3.78
C MET A 77 5.00 4.99 -2.33
N LEU A 78 4.13 4.61 -1.40
CA LEU A 78 4.51 4.57 0.00
C LEU A 78 5.41 3.36 0.27
N LYS A 79 6.66 3.62 0.64
CA LYS A 79 7.59 2.62 1.17
C LYS A 79 7.11 2.10 2.53
N LYS A 80 7.06 0.78 2.69
CA LYS A 80 6.82 0.07 3.95
C LYS A 80 8.06 -0.74 4.29
N ASP A 81 8.82 -0.29 5.27
CA ASP A 81 9.92 -1.05 5.84
C ASP A 81 9.37 -2.24 6.66
N ARG A 82 10.11 -3.35 6.63
CA ARG A 82 9.69 -4.64 7.21
C ARG A 82 10.70 -5.18 8.23
N GLY A 83 11.48 -4.29 8.81
CA GLY A 83 12.61 -4.65 9.67
C GLY A 83 13.92 -4.76 8.88
N LYS A 84 15.00 -5.17 9.56
CA LYS A 84 16.37 -5.16 9.00
C LYS A 84 16.64 -6.30 8.02
N ALA A 85 15.92 -7.42 8.16
CA ALA A 85 16.15 -8.63 7.37
C ALA A 85 15.31 -8.69 6.09
N ASP A 86 14.22 -7.92 6.03
CA ASP A 86 13.27 -7.93 4.92
C ASP A 86 13.43 -6.69 4.05
N SER A 87 13.46 -6.88 2.74
CA SER A 87 13.40 -5.77 1.79
C SER A 87 12.06 -5.02 1.89
N PRO A 88 12.06 -3.70 1.68
CA PRO A 88 10.84 -2.91 1.77
C PRO A 88 9.86 -3.29 0.66
N ILE A 89 8.57 -3.18 0.97
CA ILE A 89 7.49 -3.27 -0.04
C ILE A 89 6.87 -1.90 -0.24
N TYR A 90 6.24 -1.68 -1.38
CA TYR A 90 5.66 -0.39 -1.75
C TYR A 90 4.15 -0.51 -1.89
N THR A 91 3.42 0.52 -1.46
CA THR A 91 1.96 0.47 -1.40
C THR A 91 1.30 1.71 -2.00
N MET A 92 0.17 1.48 -2.65
CA MET A 92 -0.66 2.49 -3.30
C MET A 92 -2.13 2.20 -3.02
N GLN A 93 -2.91 3.23 -2.74
CA GLN A 93 -4.36 3.14 -2.59
C GLN A 93 -5.02 3.58 -3.88
N ILE A 94 -6.02 2.81 -4.31
CA ILE A 94 -6.75 3.06 -5.53
C ILE A 94 -8.25 3.08 -5.23
N CYS A 95 -8.86 4.25 -5.37
CA CYS A 95 -10.31 4.42 -5.44
C CYS A 95 -10.74 4.21 -6.90
N ILE A 96 -11.34 3.07 -7.19
CA ILE A 96 -11.70 2.67 -8.55
C ILE A 96 -12.91 3.52 -9.01
N PRO A 97 -12.80 4.30 -10.11
CA PRO A 97 -13.93 5.04 -10.67
C PRO A 97 -15.09 4.10 -11.01
N LYS A 98 -16.32 4.61 -10.98
CA LYS A 98 -17.50 3.76 -11.19
C LYS A 98 -17.51 3.18 -12.61
N HIS A 99 -17.09 3.95 -13.60
CA HIS A 99 -17.06 3.52 -15.00
C HIS A 99 -15.74 2.85 -15.43
N ALA A 100 -14.80 2.61 -14.52
CA ALA A 100 -13.59 1.87 -14.84
C ALA A 100 -13.88 0.37 -14.98
N VAL A 101 -13.44 -0.25 -16.08
CA VAL A 101 -13.53 -1.69 -16.35
C VAL A 101 -12.19 -2.41 -16.20
N ASN A 102 -11.09 -1.68 -16.30
CA ASN A 102 -9.76 -2.18 -16.00
C ASN A 102 -8.82 -1.06 -15.54
N LEU A 103 -7.71 -1.44 -14.93
CA LEU A 103 -6.56 -0.61 -14.63
C LEU A 103 -5.35 -1.23 -15.33
N ILE A 104 -4.66 -0.43 -16.13
CA ILE A 104 -3.40 -0.80 -16.78
C ILE A 104 -2.31 0.04 -16.12
N PHE A 105 -1.24 -0.60 -15.64
CA PHE A 105 -0.24 0.09 -14.84
C PHE A 105 1.14 -0.55 -14.94
N SER A 106 2.16 0.21 -14.57
CA SER A 106 3.56 -0.17 -14.49
C SER A 106 4.22 0.50 -13.28
N PHE A 107 5.37 0.00 -12.90
CA PHE A 107 6.22 0.60 -11.88
C PHE A 107 7.52 1.09 -12.50
N THR A 108 8.11 2.13 -11.92
CA THR A 108 9.36 2.69 -12.41
C THR A 108 10.22 3.21 -11.27
N ASN A 109 11.54 3.15 -11.47
CA ASN A 109 12.52 3.85 -10.64
C ASN A 109 12.90 5.22 -11.24
N GLY A 110 12.22 5.68 -12.31
CA GLY A 110 12.51 6.90 -13.07
C GLY A 110 13.35 6.70 -14.32
N VAL A 111 13.99 5.53 -14.46
CA VAL A 111 14.83 5.17 -15.61
C VAL A 111 14.26 3.93 -16.29
N ASP A 112 14.13 2.85 -15.51
CA ASP A 112 13.63 1.55 -15.92
C ASP A 112 12.16 1.37 -15.55
N TRP A 113 11.52 0.42 -16.23
CA TRP A 113 10.10 0.13 -16.09
C TRP A 113 9.88 -1.36 -15.84
N ASP A 114 8.94 -1.68 -14.95
CA ASP A 114 8.44 -3.02 -14.69
C ASP A 114 6.92 -3.08 -14.97
N GLY A 115 6.50 -4.09 -15.72
CA GLY A 115 5.17 -4.21 -16.30
C GLY A 115 5.19 -4.24 -17.84
N PRO A 116 4.05 -3.98 -18.50
CA PRO A 116 2.78 -3.55 -17.93
C PRO A 116 1.99 -4.67 -17.24
N TYR A 117 1.15 -4.26 -16.30
CA TYR A 117 0.21 -5.08 -15.57
C TYR A 117 -1.23 -4.66 -15.93
N ARG A 118 -2.16 -5.61 -15.89
CA ARG A 118 -3.58 -5.36 -16.14
C ARG A 118 -4.45 -6.00 -15.08
N LEU A 119 -5.25 -5.17 -14.40
CA LEU A 119 -6.26 -5.58 -13.45
C LEU A 119 -7.65 -5.34 -14.03
N GLN A 120 -8.47 -6.38 -14.13
CA GLN A 120 -9.84 -6.28 -14.63
C GLN A 120 -10.82 -6.14 -13.44
N PHE A 121 -11.77 -5.21 -13.57
CA PHE A 121 -12.77 -4.96 -12.55
C PHE A 121 -14.08 -5.66 -12.86
N GLN A 122 -14.77 -6.09 -11.80
CA GLN A 122 -16.15 -6.52 -11.91
C GLN A 122 -17.05 -5.31 -12.14
N VAL A 123 -17.89 -5.39 -13.18
CA VAL A 123 -18.86 -4.35 -13.50
C VAL A 123 -20.12 -4.54 -12.65
N PRO A 124 -20.64 -3.48 -12.00
CA PRO A 124 -21.90 -3.55 -11.28
C PRO A 124 -23.06 -4.09 -12.14
N LYS A 125 -23.94 -4.93 -11.57
CA LYS A 125 -25.03 -5.61 -12.30
C LYS A 125 -25.85 -4.67 -13.20
N ARG A 126 -26.13 -3.45 -12.73
CA ARG A 126 -26.87 -2.42 -13.47
C ARG A 126 -26.22 -1.99 -14.80
N TRP A 127 -24.92 -2.23 -14.99
CA TRP A 127 -24.14 -1.75 -16.14
C TRP A 127 -23.52 -2.88 -16.97
N GLN A 128 -23.74 -4.15 -16.64
CA GLN A 128 -23.14 -5.29 -17.34
C GLN A 128 -23.45 -5.35 -18.85
N ASN A 129 -24.60 -4.80 -19.27
CA ASN A 129 -25.04 -4.78 -20.66
C ASN A 129 -24.79 -3.44 -21.36
N LYS A 130 -24.01 -2.54 -20.75
CA LYS A 130 -23.68 -1.24 -21.37
C LYS A 130 -22.53 -1.40 -22.35
N PRO A 131 -22.54 -0.65 -23.47
CA PRO A 131 -21.45 -0.68 -24.43
C PRO A 131 -20.18 -0.04 -23.86
N ILE A 132 -19.01 -0.28 -24.47
CA ILE A 132 -17.73 0.23 -23.94
C ILE A 132 -17.67 1.76 -23.96
N GLU A 133 -18.34 2.40 -24.91
CA GLU A 133 -18.46 3.85 -25.06
C GLU A 133 -19.07 4.48 -23.80
N PHE A 134 -20.10 3.85 -23.21
CA PHE A 134 -20.70 4.29 -21.96
C PHE A 134 -19.68 4.34 -20.81
N PHE A 135 -18.78 3.36 -20.74
CA PHE A 135 -17.74 3.32 -19.72
C PHE A 135 -16.66 4.38 -19.95
N ASN A 136 -16.25 4.58 -21.20
CA ASN A 136 -15.23 5.56 -21.54
C ASN A 136 -15.72 6.99 -21.33
N GLU A 137 -16.94 7.32 -21.77
CA GLU A 137 -17.55 8.63 -21.55
C GLU A 137 -17.80 8.89 -20.05
N GLY A 138 -18.35 7.90 -19.33
CA GLY A 138 -18.57 8.01 -17.89
C GLY A 138 -17.27 8.21 -17.11
N LEU A 139 -16.20 7.50 -17.49
CA LEU A 139 -14.89 7.63 -16.87
C LEU A 139 -14.26 8.99 -17.17
N ALA A 140 -14.35 9.46 -18.42
CA ALA A 140 -13.84 10.78 -18.80
C ALA A 140 -14.53 11.89 -17.98
N ASN A 141 -15.84 11.80 -17.80
CA ASN A 141 -16.59 12.71 -16.95
C ASN A 141 -16.14 12.66 -15.48
N GLU A 142 -15.95 11.46 -14.92
CA GLU A 142 -15.44 11.29 -13.54
C GLU A 142 -14.04 11.90 -13.35
N LEU A 143 -13.12 11.66 -14.29
CA LEU A 143 -11.72 12.09 -14.19
C LEU A 143 -11.48 13.54 -14.63
N SER A 144 -12.43 14.16 -15.35
CA SER A 144 -12.37 15.57 -15.73
C SER A 144 -12.52 16.54 -14.56
N GLN A 145 -12.95 16.07 -13.39
CA GLN A 145 -13.10 16.91 -12.20
C GLN A 145 -11.74 17.24 -11.59
N ASP A 146 -11.58 18.47 -11.12
CA ASP A 146 -10.34 18.91 -10.45
C ASP A 146 -9.97 17.99 -9.29
N GLY A 147 -8.74 17.47 -9.33
CA GLY A 147 -8.20 16.56 -8.33
C GLY A 147 -8.79 15.14 -8.35
N ALA A 148 -9.60 14.77 -9.35
CA ALA A 148 -10.23 13.44 -9.41
C ALA A 148 -9.19 12.32 -9.37
N CYS A 149 -8.05 12.56 -10.00
CA CYS A 149 -7.02 11.57 -10.19
C CYS A 149 -6.11 11.40 -8.99
N GLU A 150 -5.81 12.51 -8.33
CA GLU A 150 -5.15 12.55 -7.02
C GLU A 150 -6.01 11.83 -5.97
N ARG A 151 -7.34 11.91 -6.09
CA ARG A 151 -8.27 11.15 -5.24
C ARG A 151 -8.43 9.68 -5.66
N ALA A 152 -8.19 9.37 -6.94
CA ALA A 152 -8.35 8.03 -7.47
C ALA A 152 -7.12 7.14 -7.20
N ILE A 153 -5.91 7.68 -7.30
CA ILE A 153 -4.66 6.93 -7.14
C ILE A 153 -3.71 7.75 -6.28
N PHE A 154 -3.47 7.29 -5.04
CA PHE A 154 -2.67 8.03 -4.06
C PHE A 154 -1.88 7.07 -3.16
N PRO A 155 -0.68 7.45 -2.71
CA PRO A 155 0.11 6.62 -1.83
C PRO A 155 -0.70 6.28 -0.57
N ASP A 156 -0.49 5.07 -0.05
CA ASP A 156 -1.08 4.70 1.23
C ASP A 156 -0.66 5.70 2.32
N SER A 157 -1.49 5.87 3.35
CA SER A 157 -1.08 6.62 4.52
C SER A 157 -0.16 5.75 5.38
N ASN A 158 0.84 6.37 6.00
CA ASN A 158 1.52 5.75 7.13
C ASN A 158 0.52 5.70 8.29
N VAL A 159 -0.29 4.64 8.35
CA VAL A 159 -0.98 4.29 9.59
C VAL A 159 0.10 3.80 10.54
N VAL A 160 0.75 4.72 11.24
CA VAL A 160 1.48 4.40 12.46
C VAL A 160 0.41 3.82 13.38
N PRO A 161 0.47 2.54 13.76
CA PRO A 161 -0.52 1.97 14.66
C PRO A 161 -0.40 2.72 15.99
N THR A 162 -1.27 3.70 16.21
CA THR A 162 -1.55 4.21 17.55
C THR A 162 -2.28 3.10 18.28
N ARG A 163 -1.53 2.12 18.79
CA ARG A 163 -2.05 1.26 19.86
C ARG A 163 -2.17 2.13 21.11
N CYS A 164 -3.21 2.95 21.17
CA CYS A 164 -3.74 3.39 22.44
C CYS A 164 -4.59 2.24 22.97
N THR A 165 -4.05 1.45 23.91
CA THR A 165 -4.90 0.67 24.81
C THR A 165 -5.61 1.67 25.71
N MET A 166 -6.74 2.21 25.23
CA MET A 166 -7.60 3.04 26.07
C MET A 166 -8.24 2.11 27.11
N ILE A 167 -7.79 2.19 28.36
CA ILE A 167 -8.62 1.72 29.47
C ILE A 167 -9.81 2.70 29.56
N ALA A 168 -11.01 2.13 29.60
CA ALA A 168 -12.31 2.81 29.79
C ALA A 168 -12.82 3.68 28.62
N ASN A 169 -13.39 3.02 27.60
CA ASN A 169 -14.64 3.40 26.90
C ASN A 169 -14.93 4.91 26.66
N LEU A 170 -13.94 5.67 26.18
CA LEU A 170 -14.13 7.06 25.75
C LEU A 170 -13.64 7.21 24.30
N THR A 171 -14.57 7.35 23.37
CA THR A 171 -14.29 7.79 21.99
C THR A 171 -14.44 9.30 21.91
N VAL A 172 -13.38 10.02 21.57
CA VAL A 172 -13.44 11.43 21.18
C VAL A 172 -13.08 11.52 19.70
N GLU A 173 -14.05 11.89 18.86
CA GLU A 173 -13.79 12.33 17.49
C GLU A 173 -13.04 13.67 17.54
N GLY A 174 -11.89 13.77 16.86
CA GLY A 174 -11.19 15.04 16.62
C GLY A 174 -10.00 15.38 17.55
N GLY A 175 -9.21 14.40 17.97
CA GLY A 175 -8.00 14.63 18.79
C GLY A 175 -6.71 14.73 17.99
N ASP A 176 -6.39 15.91 17.46
CA ASP A 176 -5.14 16.23 16.75
C ASP A 176 -3.91 16.37 17.68
N ARG A 177 -3.85 15.61 18.78
CA ARG A 177 -2.77 15.66 19.77
C ARG A 177 -2.47 14.29 20.35
N CYS A 178 -1.79 13.45 19.57
CA CYS A 178 -0.97 12.40 20.17
C CYS A 178 0.27 13.09 20.74
N ASN A 179 0.41 13.16 22.07
CA ASN A 179 1.66 13.57 22.67
C ASN A 179 2.66 12.41 22.48
N LEU A 180 3.60 12.56 21.53
CA LEU A 180 4.68 11.61 21.26
C LEU A 180 5.83 11.81 22.26
N ASP A 181 5.53 11.89 23.56
CA ASP A 181 6.58 11.83 24.59
C ASP A 181 6.98 10.37 24.78
N LEU A 182 7.60 9.78 23.76
CA LEU A 182 8.24 8.48 23.90
C LEU A 182 9.59 8.69 24.57
N VAL A 183 9.71 8.19 25.79
CA VAL A 183 10.97 8.14 26.51
C VAL A 183 11.44 6.70 26.44
N PRO A 184 12.40 6.37 25.54
CA PRO A 184 12.98 5.04 25.49
C PRO A 184 13.88 4.77 26.70
N GLY A 185 13.88 3.53 27.19
CA GLY A 185 14.79 3.06 28.22
C GLY A 185 14.31 1.77 28.88
N CYS A 186 15.15 1.14 29.70
CA CYS A 186 14.80 -0.10 30.37
C CYS A 186 13.61 0.10 31.33
N MET A 187 12.56 -0.69 31.14
CA MET A 187 11.33 -0.64 31.94
C MET A 187 11.32 -1.67 33.09
N ASP A 188 12.31 -2.55 33.18
CA ASP A 188 12.43 -3.53 34.26
C ASP A 188 12.93 -2.86 35.53
N THR A 189 12.07 -2.80 36.56
CA THR A 189 12.38 -2.20 37.87
C THR A 189 13.48 -2.92 38.63
N ASN A 190 13.81 -4.16 38.26
CA ASN A 190 14.87 -4.95 38.87
C ASN A 190 16.20 -4.78 38.14
N SER A 191 16.22 -4.11 36.98
CA SER A 191 17.43 -3.85 36.23
C SER A 191 18.24 -2.68 36.81
N GLU A 192 19.57 -2.81 36.82
CA GLU A 192 20.50 -1.70 37.10
C GLU A 192 20.38 -0.54 36.10
N HIS A 193 19.78 -0.79 34.93
CA HIS A 193 19.56 0.19 33.88
C HIS A 193 18.13 0.75 33.86
N PHE A 194 17.31 0.45 34.88
CA PHE A 194 15.95 0.94 34.98
C PHE A 194 15.87 2.47 34.81
N ASN A 195 15.11 2.92 33.80
CA ASN A 195 14.81 4.33 33.60
C ASN A 195 13.38 4.61 34.07
N PRO A 196 13.18 5.34 35.19
CA PRO A 196 11.85 5.60 35.74
C PRO A 196 10.98 6.50 34.86
N TYR A 197 11.57 7.16 33.87
CA TYR A 197 10.84 7.97 32.89
C TYR A 197 10.52 7.20 31.61
N ALA A 198 11.08 6.00 31.42
CA ALA A 198 10.87 5.24 30.20
C ALA A 198 9.44 4.71 30.11
N ASN A 199 8.83 4.91 28.94
CA ASN A 199 7.51 4.39 28.60
C ASN A 199 7.53 3.47 27.37
N VAL A 200 8.72 3.25 26.81
CA VAL A 200 8.99 2.27 25.76
C VAL A 200 10.29 1.56 26.10
N ASP A 201 10.24 0.24 26.23
CA ASP A 201 11.43 -0.58 26.40
C ASP A 201 12.27 -0.56 25.11
N ASP A 202 13.51 -0.13 25.22
CA ASP A 202 14.47 -0.02 24.12
C ASP A 202 15.45 -1.21 24.06
N GLY A 203 15.27 -2.20 24.93
CA GLY A 203 16.14 -3.36 25.03
C GLY A 203 17.47 -3.07 25.73
N SER A 204 17.58 -1.94 26.45
CA SER A 204 18.74 -1.66 27.32
C SER A 204 18.75 -2.46 28.62
N CYS A 205 17.65 -3.16 28.96
CA CYS A 205 17.64 -4.07 30.09
C CYS A 205 18.63 -5.23 29.82
N PRO A 206 19.57 -5.52 30.74
CA PRO A 206 20.35 -6.73 30.66
C PRO A 206 19.39 -7.90 30.80
N LEU A 207 19.43 -8.82 29.84
CA LEU A 207 18.84 -10.13 30.04
C LEU A 207 19.62 -10.75 31.20
N GLU A 208 18.97 -11.06 32.31
CA GLU A 208 19.56 -11.94 33.31
C GLU A 208 19.75 -13.31 32.64
N LEU A 209 20.92 -13.50 32.02
CA LEU A 209 21.45 -14.82 31.77
C LEU A 209 21.76 -15.38 33.15
N SER A 210 20.85 -16.21 33.66
CA SER A 210 21.20 -17.16 34.70
C SER A 210 22.17 -18.17 34.09
N ASP A 211 23.44 -17.78 33.99
CA ASP A 211 24.55 -18.72 33.89
C ASP A 211 24.63 -19.47 35.22
N SER A 212 23.85 -20.54 35.33
CA SER A 212 24.15 -21.64 36.24
C SER A 212 24.85 -22.73 35.41
N ASP A 213 26.08 -22.45 35.02
CA ASP A 213 27.10 -23.48 34.86
C ASP A 213 27.58 -23.87 36.28
N GLU A 214 26.98 -24.91 36.84
CA GLU A 214 27.62 -26.00 37.61
C GLU A 214 26.74 -27.26 37.56
#